data_AF-A0AAE1HRZ7-F1
#
_entry.id   AF-A0AAE1HRZ7-F1
#
_cell.length_a   1.000
_cell.length_b   1.000
_cell.length_c   1.000
_cell.angle_alpha   90.00
_cell.angle_beta   90.00
_cell.angle_gamma   90.00
#
_symmetry.space_group_name_H-M   'P 1'
#
loop_
_entity.id
_entity.type
_entity.pdbx_description
1 polymer ?
#
loop_
_entity_poly.entity_id
_entity_poly.type
_entity_poly.pdbx_seq_one_letter_code
_entity_poly.pdbx_strand_id
1 'polypeptide(L)'
;SSQSPRGKTTSPLTLSRSAHQERASQHRSQHRASTAPAPRQHRASIMNVLTASALAALGLALLLAAHAEAADAPALTPTEVEVCGVPAAKKRAAAGDDDEADLKDKEHISISNCLQPPCRLKRKTTIFAEFKFTPDKDVKTLKNEVNAKILGIPFPFLGVDNTNACGQIFNTDGSKAPCPLKGGTEYVYKNKFDILDIYPKVKVNVHWALVTQDNERVLCFNVPARIVG
;
A
#
# COMPACT_ATOMS: atom_id res chain seq x y z
N SER A 1 9.90 -23.32 71.75
CA SER A 1 11.31 -23.23 71.28
C SER A 1 11.32 -23.46 69.77
N SER A 2 11.98 -22.70 68.90
CA SER A 2 12.91 -21.60 69.05
C SER A 2 12.97 -20.86 67.69
N GLN A 3 12.89 -19.53 67.76
CA GLN A 3 13.62 -18.53 66.97
C GLN A 3 13.55 -18.47 65.43
N SER A 4 12.98 -17.33 64.99
CA SER A 4 13.39 -16.54 63.82
C SER A 4 14.85 -16.04 63.97
N PRO A 5 15.51 -15.66 62.85
CA PRO A 5 15.81 -14.22 62.72
C PRO A 5 15.68 -13.61 61.32
N ARG A 6 15.63 -12.27 61.37
CA ARG A 6 15.50 -11.20 60.37
C ARG A 6 16.69 -11.03 59.41
N GLY A 7 16.39 -10.46 58.23
CA GLY A 7 17.23 -9.51 57.46
C GLY A 7 16.41 -8.93 56.29
N LYS A 8 15.82 -7.72 56.38
CA LYS A 8 16.33 -6.37 56.05
C LYS A 8 17.01 -6.24 54.68
N THR A 9 16.37 -5.51 53.75
CA THR A 9 16.82 -4.21 53.16
C THR A 9 16.30 -4.08 51.72
N THR A 10 15.46 -3.06 51.44
CA THR A 10 15.63 -2.09 50.32
C THR A 10 14.50 -1.05 50.36
N SER A 11 14.91 0.22 50.33
CA SER A 11 14.10 1.44 50.32
C SER A 11 13.64 1.84 48.89
N PRO A 12 12.77 2.85 48.73
CA PRO A 12 11.79 2.93 47.65
C PRO A 12 12.22 3.81 46.46
N LEU A 13 11.68 3.51 45.28
CA LEU A 13 11.75 4.38 44.09
C LEU A 13 10.36 4.96 43.78
N THR A 14 10.21 6.23 44.21
CA THR A 14 9.52 7.35 43.56
C THR A 14 8.27 7.09 42.71
N LEU A 15 7.12 7.40 43.31
CA LEU A 15 5.84 7.71 42.64
C LEU A 15 5.95 9.06 41.91
N SER A 16 5.69 9.08 40.60
CA SER A 16 5.51 10.30 39.83
C SER A 16 4.02 10.63 39.75
N ARG A 17 3.61 11.75 40.36
CA ARG A 17 2.32 12.42 40.13
C ARG A 17 2.51 13.92 40.27
N SER A 18 2.27 14.65 39.19
CA SER A 18 1.74 16.01 39.23
C SER A 18 1.06 16.32 37.91
N ALA A 19 -0.26 16.30 37.97
CA ALA A 19 -1.13 17.00 37.04
C ALA A 19 -1.05 18.49 37.36
N HIS A 20 -0.93 19.35 36.35
CA HIS A 20 -1.31 20.74 36.49
C HIS A 20 -2.12 21.20 35.28
N GLN A 21 -3.31 21.68 35.64
CA GLN A 21 -4.39 22.25 34.87
C GLN A 21 -4.07 23.69 34.42
N GLU A 22 -4.79 24.13 33.37
CA GLU A 22 -5.31 25.47 33.11
C GLU A 22 -4.40 26.56 32.50
N ARG A 23 -4.74 27.01 31.28
CA ARG A 23 -5.48 28.28 31.08
C ARG A 23 -5.87 28.53 29.63
N ALA A 24 -7.14 28.86 29.44
CA ALA A 24 -7.68 29.54 28.27
C ALA A 24 -7.28 31.03 28.26
N SER A 25 -7.16 31.63 27.07
CA SER A 25 -7.43 33.06 26.87
C SER A 25 -7.59 33.40 25.38
N GLN A 26 -8.84 33.56 24.97
CA GLN A 26 -9.25 34.40 23.85
C GLN A 26 -9.07 35.87 24.23
N HIS A 27 -8.56 36.71 23.33
CA HIS A 27 -9.13 38.05 23.08
C HIS A 27 -8.49 38.83 21.93
N ARG A 28 -9.36 39.52 21.18
CA ARG A 28 -9.17 40.82 20.48
C ARG A 28 -8.32 40.82 19.18
N SER A 29 -8.66 41.53 18.11
CA SER A 29 -9.62 42.62 17.90
C SER A 29 -9.93 42.75 16.40
N GLN A 30 -11.17 43.09 16.09
CA GLN A 30 -11.66 43.54 14.79
C GLN A 30 -11.30 45.01 14.53
N HIS A 31 -10.95 45.35 13.29
CA HIS A 31 -11.05 46.69 12.67
C HIS A 31 -10.98 46.49 11.14
N ARG A 32 -11.62 47.24 10.21
CA ARG A 32 -12.78 48.13 10.16
C ARG A 32 -12.97 48.51 8.65
N ALA A 33 -14.21 48.78 8.22
CA ALA A 33 -14.66 49.59 7.06
C ALA A 33 -14.22 49.17 5.63
N SER A 34 -15.08 48.88 4.64
CA SER A 34 -16.27 49.55 4.07
C SER A 34 -16.00 50.93 3.47
N THR A 35 -15.85 51.00 2.13
CA THR A 35 -16.34 52.13 1.32
C THR A 35 -16.50 51.70 -0.15
N ALA A 36 -17.73 51.77 -0.67
CA ALA A 36 -18.04 51.74 -2.10
C ALA A 36 -18.27 53.18 -2.59
N PRO A 37 -18.12 53.43 -3.90
CA PRO A 37 -19.13 54.23 -4.59
C PRO A 37 -19.52 53.70 -5.98
N ALA A 38 -20.81 53.85 -6.32
CA ALA A 38 -21.39 53.72 -7.67
C ALA A 38 -21.76 55.14 -8.19
N PRO A 39 -22.52 55.33 -9.29
CA PRO A 39 -22.47 54.79 -10.66
C PRO A 39 -22.32 55.92 -11.71
N ARG A 40 -22.24 55.60 -13.02
CA ARG A 40 -22.55 56.57 -14.10
C ARG A 40 -23.38 55.91 -15.20
N GLN A 41 -24.54 56.52 -15.48
CA GLN A 41 -25.49 56.22 -16.53
C GLN A 41 -25.15 56.95 -17.84
N HIS A 42 -25.57 56.38 -18.97
CA HIS A 42 -26.11 56.97 -20.21
C HIS A 42 -25.98 55.85 -21.28
N ARG A 43 -26.93 55.55 -22.17
CA ARG A 43 -27.99 56.35 -22.78
C ARG A 43 -28.94 55.34 -23.47
N ALA A 44 -30.25 55.53 -23.33
CA ALA A 44 -31.26 54.77 -24.05
C ALA A 44 -31.60 55.44 -25.38
N SER A 45 -31.83 54.64 -26.43
CA SER A 45 -32.70 54.88 -27.60
C SER A 45 -32.44 53.79 -28.64
N ILE A 46 -33.35 53.28 -29.46
CA ILE A 46 -34.78 53.44 -29.71
C ILE A 46 -35.15 52.19 -30.56
N MET A 47 -36.40 51.74 -30.40
CA MET A 47 -37.18 50.79 -31.20
C MET A 47 -36.66 50.36 -32.59
N ASN A 48 -36.72 49.05 -32.85
CA ASN A 48 -37.40 48.57 -34.05
C ASN A 48 -37.99 47.17 -33.83
N VAL A 49 -39.32 47.13 -33.73
CA VAL A 49 -40.13 45.93 -33.93
C VAL A 49 -40.32 45.81 -35.43
N LEU A 50 -40.03 44.66 -36.05
CA LEU A 50 -40.90 44.05 -37.07
C LEU A 50 -40.26 42.75 -37.63
N THR A 51 -41.01 41.67 -37.42
CA THR A 51 -41.33 40.58 -38.36
C THR A 51 -40.34 39.47 -38.73
N ALA A 52 -40.92 38.27 -38.62
CA ALA A 52 -40.84 37.14 -39.55
C ALA A 52 -39.75 36.09 -39.30
N SER A 53 -40.15 35.06 -38.55
CA SER A 53 -40.17 33.67 -39.04
C SER A 53 -39.04 33.24 -39.98
N ALA A 54 -37.87 32.94 -39.41
CA ALA A 54 -36.95 31.93 -39.89
C ALA A 54 -35.89 31.73 -38.79
N LEU A 55 -35.31 30.53 -38.68
CA LEU A 55 -34.26 30.13 -37.73
C LEU A 55 -34.75 29.53 -36.40
N ALA A 56 -35.85 28.79 -36.41
CA ALA A 56 -36.18 27.81 -35.37
C ALA A 56 -35.65 26.38 -35.69
N ALA A 57 -34.66 26.23 -36.57
CA ALA A 57 -34.27 24.91 -37.10
C ALA A 57 -32.76 24.61 -37.14
N LEU A 58 -31.90 25.39 -36.46
CA LEU A 58 -30.45 25.13 -36.42
C LEU A 58 -29.82 25.19 -35.02
N GLY A 59 -30.64 25.27 -33.96
CA GLY A 59 -30.17 25.43 -32.58
C GLY A 59 -30.20 24.17 -31.69
N LEU A 60 -30.64 23.01 -32.21
CA LEU A 60 -30.88 21.81 -31.39
C LEU A 60 -30.07 20.58 -31.83
N ALA A 61 -28.89 20.79 -32.42
CA ALA A 61 -27.98 19.70 -32.80
C ALA A 61 -26.55 19.89 -32.25
N LEU A 62 -26.35 20.82 -31.30
CA LEU A 62 -25.02 21.11 -30.73
C LEU A 62 -24.92 20.86 -29.22
N LEU A 63 -25.78 19.99 -28.65
CA LEU A 63 -25.78 19.65 -27.22
C LEU A 63 -25.54 18.16 -26.91
N LEU A 64 -25.11 17.36 -27.88
CA LEU A 64 -24.92 15.90 -27.71
C LEU A 64 -23.51 15.38 -28.05
N ALA A 65 -22.50 16.26 -28.03
CA ALA A 65 -21.10 15.84 -28.12
C ALA A 65 -20.33 16.18 -26.83
N ALA A 66 -20.87 15.75 -25.69
CA ALA A 66 -20.05 15.50 -24.50
C ALA A 66 -19.67 14.02 -24.51
N HIS A 67 -18.86 13.62 -25.49
CA HIS A 67 -18.12 12.36 -25.38
C HIS A 67 -16.97 12.63 -24.44
N ALA A 68 -16.94 11.83 -23.38
CA ALA A 68 -15.92 11.82 -22.35
C ALA A 68 -14.53 11.78 -22.99
N GLU A 69 -13.80 12.87 -22.89
CA GLU A 69 -12.34 12.85 -23.00
C GLU A 69 -11.81 12.79 -21.57
N ALA A 70 -11.94 11.60 -20.96
CA ALA A 70 -10.98 11.22 -19.94
C ALA A 70 -9.66 11.12 -20.69
N ALA A 71 -8.89 12.21 -20.66
CA ALA A 71 -7.53 12.23 -21.16
C ALA A 71 -6.83 11.00 -20.59
N ASP A 72 -6.40 10.16 -21.52
CA ASP A 72 -5.55 9.00 -21.35
C ASP A 72 -4.37 9.37 -20.45
N ALA A 73 -4.56 9.22 -19.14
CA ALA A 73 -3.45 9.00 -18.25
C ALA A 73 -2.88 7.67 -18.72
N PRO A 74 -1.60 7.60 -19.11
CA PRO A 74 -1.02 6.36 -19.58
C PRO A 74 -1.27 5.33 -18.49
N ALA A 75 -2.08 4.33 -18.82
CA ALA A 75 -2.24 3.15 -17.97
C ALA A 75 -0.82 2.70 -17.66
N LEU A 76 -0.42 2.84 -16.39
CA LEU A 76 0.86 2.37 -15.90
C LEU A 76 0.88 0.88 -16.21
N THR A 77 1.56 0.50 -17.30
CA THR A 77 1.79 -0.88 -17.66
C THR A 77 2.38 -1.55 -16.43
N PRO A 78 1.72 -2.55 -15.81
CA PRO A 78 2.20 -3.15 -14.58
C PRO A 78 3.53 -3.82 -14.92
N THR A 79 4.59 -3.18 -14.47
CA THR A 79 5.96 -3.66 -14.58
C THR A 79 6.01 -5.08 -14.05
N GLU A 80 6.36 -6.04 -14.91
CA GLU A 80 6.25 -7.48 -14.64
C GLU A 80 6.97 -7.88 -13.35
N VAL A 81 6.19 -8.03 -12.28
CA VAL A 81 6.53 -8.93 -11.18
C VAL A 81 6.29 -10.34 -11.69
N GLU A 82 7.34 -11.14 -11.78
CA GLU A 82 7.26 -12.53 -12.22
C GLU A 82 6.75 -13.38 -11.06
N VAL A 83 5.54 -13.95 -11.17
CA VAL A 83 5.02 -14.92 -10.21
C VAL A 83 5.83 -16.21 -10.38
N CYS A 84 6.56 -16.63 -9.35
CA CYS A 84 7.39 -17.83 -9.47
C CYS A 84 6.53 -19.06 -9.28
N GLY A 85 6.17 -19.74 -10.37
CA GLY A 85 5.65 -21.10 -10.38
C GLY A 85 4.51 -21.36 -9.40
N VAL A 86 3.27 -21.15 -9.86
CA VAL A 86 2.06 -21.62 -9.18
C VAL A 86 2.20 -23.13 -8.89
N PRO A 87 1.78 -23.63 -7.70
CA PRO A 87 1.82 -25.06 -7.41
C PRO A 87 1.09 -25.88 -8.49
N ALA A 88 1.68 -27.03 -8.83
CA ALA A 88 1.21 -27.93 -9.90
C ALA A 88 -0.26 -28.40 -9.77
N ALA A 89 -0.90 -28.20 -8.62
CA ALA A 89 -2.33 -28.44 -8.42
C ALA A 89 -3.22 -27.58 -9.35
N LYS A 90 -2.76 -26.40 -9.79
CA LYS A 90 -3.48 -25.55 -10.77
C LYS A 90 -3.29 -26.02 -12.22
N LYS A 91 -2.37 -26.97 -12.49
CA LYS A 91 -2.14 -27.49 -13.86
C LYS A 91 -3.26 -28.38 -14.40
N ARG A 92 -4.26 -28.72 -13.58
CA ARG A 92 -5.37 -29.62 -13.98
C ARG A 92 -6.73 -28.95 -14.23
N ALA A 93 -6.84 -27.63 -14.06
CA ALA A 93 -8.06 -26.89 -14.42
C ALA A 93 -7.91 -26.03 -15.69
N ALA A 94 -6.68 -25.84 -16.20
CA ALA A 94 -6.42 -25.11 -17.43
C ALA A 94 -5.95 -26.07 -18.53
N ALA A 95 -6.90 -26.75 -19.16
CA ALA A 95 -6.75 -27.27 -20.52
C ALA A 95 -7.73 -26.46 -21.39
N GLY A 96 -7.29 -25.26 -21.73
CA GLY A 96 -7.94 -24.31 -22.64
C GLY A 96 -6.85 -23.36 -23.12
N ASP A 97 -6.58 -23.40 -24.42
CA ASP A 97 -5.46 -22.75 -25.10
C ASP A 97 -5.67 -21.24 -25.27
N ASP A 98 -5.44 -20.46 -24.22
CA ASP A 98 -5.16 -19.03 -24.30
C ASP A 98 -4.59 -18.52 -22.96
N ASP A 99 -3.31 -18.14 -23.00
CA ASP A 99 -2.46 -17.67 -21.89
C ASP A 99 -3.00 -16.40 -21.21
N GLU A 100 -4.07 -16.51 -20.43
CA GLU A 100 -4.58 -15.40 -19.60
C GLU A 100 -5.22 -15.91 -18.30
N ALA A 101 -4.44 -16.64 -17.51
CA ALA A 101 -4.83 -17.05 -16.17
C ALA A 101 -3.71 -16.81 -15.16
N ASP A 102 -3.44 -15.54 -14.85
CA ASP A 102 -2.92 -15.07 -13.55
C ASP A 102 -2.62 -13.56 -13.48
N LEU A 103 -3.01 -12.75 -14.47
CA LEU A 103 -2.72 -11.30 -14.45
C LEU A 103 -3.53 -10.50 -13.42
N LYS A 104 -4.54 -11.08 -12.74
CA LYS A 104 -5.32 -10.39 -11.70
C LYS A 104 -4.60 -10.29 -10.35
N ASP A 105 -3.55 -11.07 -10.12
CA ASP A 105 -2.80 -11.05 -8.84
C ASP A 105 -1.64 -10.03 -8.82
N LYS A 106 -1.32 -9.43 -9.97
CA LYS A 106 -0.21 -8.46 -10.10
C LYS A 106 -0.56 -7.05 -9.59
N GLU A 107 -1.84 -6.75 -9.39
CA GLU A 107 -2.30 -5.37 -9.09
C GLU A 107 -2.04 -4.92 -7.65
N HIS A 108 -1.54 -5.80 -6.77
CA HIS A 108 -1.51 -5.51 -5.34
C HIS A 108 -0.14 -5.64 -4.66
N ILE A 109 0.99 -5.68 -5.39
CA ILE A 109 2.32 -5.69 -4.75
C ILE A 109 2.85 -4.27 -4.60
N SER A 110 2.98 -3.81 -3.36
CA SER A 110 3.52 -2.50 -3.01
C SER A 110 4.83 -2.66 -2.23
N ILE A 111 5.89 -2.03 -2.74
CA ILE A 111 7.19 -1.94 -2.08
C ILE A 111 7.53 -0.46 -1.91
N SER A 112 7.76 -0.03 -0.68
CA SER A 112 8.06 1.37 -0.38
C SER A 112 9.22 1.90 -1.22
N ASN A 113 9.06 3.09 -1.80
CA ASN A 113 10.05 3.74 -2.66
C ASN A 113 10.39 2.96 -3.96
N CYS A 114 9.51 2.06 -4.41
CA CYS A 114 9.60 1.41 -5.71
C CYS A 114 8.35 1.70 -6.55
N LEU A 115 8.43 2.74 -7.39
CA LEU A 115 7.38 3.05 -8.37
C LEU A 115 7.41 2.11 -9.57
N GLN A 116 8.61 1.68 -9.95
CA GLN A 116 8.85 0.71 -11.02
C GLN A 116 10.11 -0.10 -10.72
N PRO A 117 10.11 -1.42 -10.97
CA PRO A 117 11.32 -2.23 -11.09
C PRO A 117 12.30 -1.69 -12.15
N PRO A 118 13.62 -1.87 -11.95
CA PRO A 118 14.24 -2.49 -10.79
C PRO A 118 14.21 -1.59 -9.54
N CYS A 119 13.70 -2.12 -8.43
CA CYS A 119 13.59 -1.37 -7.17
C CYS A 119 14.97 -0.97 -6.62
N ARG A 120 15.14 0.29 -6.22
CA ARG A 120 16.37 0.78 -5.59
C ARG A 120 16.32 0.54 -4.08
N LEU A 121 16.99 -0.53 -3.63
CA LEU A 121 17.06 -0.89 -2.21
C LEU A 121 18.27 -0.20 -1.57
N LYS A 122 18.05 0.94 -0.92
CA LYS A 122 19.12 1.72 -0.30
C LYS A 122 19.55 1.09 1.02
N ARG A 123 20.85 0.85 1.20
CA ARG A 123 21.42 0.38 2.48
C ARG A 123 21.11 1.36 3.61
N LYS A 124 21.01 0.83 4.83
CA LYS A 124 20.66 1.58 6.05
C LYS A 124 19.29 2.25 5.96
N THR A 125 18.36 1.64 5.22
CA THR A 125 16.96 2.08 5.16
C THR A 125 16.03 0.91 5.47
N THR A 126 14.84 1.26 5.95
CA THR A 126 13.75 0.32 6.18
C THR A 126 12.83 0.33 4.96
N ILE A 127 12.48 -0.85 4.47
CA ILE A 127 11.51 -1.07 3.39
C ILE A 127 10.22 -1.61 3.99
N PHE A 128 9.10 -1.21 3.41
CA PHE A 128 7.77 -1.74 3.70
C PHE A 128 7.29 -2.52 2.48
N ALA A 129 6.82 -3.74 2.70
CA ALA A 129 6.20 -4.58 1.70
C ALA A 129 4.74 -4.83 2.09
N GLU A 130 3.82 -4.62 1.16
CA GLU A 130 2.40 -4.89 1.31
C GLU A 130 1.88 -5.59 0.06
N PHE A 131 1.17 -6.71 0.24
CA PHE A 131 0.52 -7.39 -0.86
C PHE A 131 -0.67 -8.23 -0.44
N LYS A 132 -1.57 -8.48 -1.39
CA LYS A 132 -2.72 -9.36 -1.19
C LYS A 132 -2.40 -10.79 -1.61
N PHE A 133 -3.06 -11.75 -0.97
CA PHE A 133 -3.00 -13.15 -1.36
C PHE A 133 -4.23 -13.91 -0.84
N THR A 134 -4.56 -15.01 -1.50
CA THR A 134 -5.67 -15.90 -1.12
C THR A 134 -5.15 -17.34 -1.06
N PRO A 135 -5.04 -17.98 0.12
CA PRO A 135 -4.65 -19.38 0.18
C PRO A 135 -5.76 -20.28 -0.35
N ASP A 136 -5.41 -21.35 -1.07
CA ASP A 136 -6.39 -22.32 -1.58
C ASP A 136 -6.97 -23.24 -0.51
N LYS A 137 -6.24 -23.42 0.59
CA LYS A 137 -6.56 -24.32 1.71
C LYS A 137 -6.38 -23.60 3.04
N ASP A 138 -6.88 -24.18 4.11
CA ASP A 138 -6.62 -23.68 5.46
C ASP A 138 -5.12 -23.77 5.79
N VAL A 139 -4.53 -22.67 6.27
CA VAL A 139 -3.10 -22.56 6.57
C VAL A 139 -2.89 -22.35 8.05
N LYS A 140 -2.34 -23.36 8.74
CA LYS A 140 -2.09 -23.30 10.19
C LYS A 140 -0.94 -22.37 10.57
N THR A 141 0.11 -22.34 9.76
CA THR A 141 1.29 -21.50 9.96
C THR A 141 1.82 -21.05 8.61
N LEU A 142 2.41 -19.86 8.60
CA LEU A 142 3.09 -19.30 7.45
C LEU A 142 4.50 -18.87 7.82
N LYS A 143 5.40 -19.02 6.87
CA LYS A 143 6.80 -18.62 6.95
C LYS A 143 7.15 -17.75 5.75
N ASN A 144 7.97 -16.73 5.99
CA ASN A 144 8.59 -15.94 4.95
C ASN A 144 9.77 -16.71 4.32
N GLU A 145 9.85 -16.72 3.00
CA GLU A 145 11.05 -17.10 2.23
C GLU A 145 11.43 -15.89 1.38
N VAL A 146 12.42 -15.11 1.84
CA VAL A 146 12.82 -13.83 1.26
C VAL A 146 14.33 -13.79 1.09
N ASN A 147 14.78 -14.09 -0.13
CA ASN A 147 16.20 -14.19 -0.45
C ASN A 147 16.47 -13.71 -1.86
N ALA A 148 17.74 -13.50 -2.20
CA ALA A 148 18.17 -13.26 -3.56
C ALA A 148 19.38 -14.14 -3.88
N LYS A 149 19.46 -14.65 -5.11
CA LYS A 149 20.67 -15.34 -5.57
C LYS A 149 21.66 -14.33 -6.14
N ILE A 150 22.86 -14.29 -5.56
CA ILE A 150 23.97 -13.47 -6.05
C ILE A 150 25.06 -14.44 -6.51
N LEU A 151 25.33 -14.49 -7.82
CA LEU A 151 26.31 -15.42 -8.40
C LEU A 151 26.05 -16.89 -8.02
N GLY A 152 24.78 -17.29 -7.96
CA GLY A 152 24.36 -18.64 -7.58
C GLY A 152 24.31 -18.91 -6.07
N ILE A 153 24.81 -18.00 -5.23
CA ILE A 153 24.78 -18.13 -3.76
C ILE A 153 23.49 -17.50 -3.23
N PRO A 154 22.66 -18.21 -2.45
CA PRO A 154 21.47 -17.64 -1.82
C PRO A 154 21.89 -16.63 -0.74
N PHE A 155 21.30 -15.45 -0.79
CA PHE A 155 21.53 -14.36 0.14
C PHE A 155 20.23 -14.02 0.86
N PRO A 156 20.08 -14.40 2.15
CA PRO A 156 18.84 -14.17 2.88
C PRO A 156 18.71 -12.70 3.31
N PHE A 157 17.48 -12.18 3.33
CA PHE A 157 17.19 -10.90 3.96
C PHE A 157 16.99 -11.10 5.46
N LEU A 158 18.01 -10.77 6.25
CA LEU A 158 18.06 -10.98 7.70
C LEU A 158 16.89 -10.31 8.41
N GLY A 159 16.32 -11.02 9.38
CA GLY A 159 15.14 -10.58 10.14
C GLY A 159 13.80 -10.82 9.43
N VAL A 160 13.81 -11.28 8.18
CA VAL A 160 12.59 -11.65 7.43
C VAL A 160 12.67 -13.06 6.89
N ASP A 161 13.77 -13.44 6.25
CA ASP A 161 13.90 -14.78 5.68
C ASP A 161 13.77 -15.86 6.76
N ASN A 162 13.03 -16.93 6.44
CA ASN A 162 12.78 -18.07 7.31
C ASN A 162 12.11 -17.71 8.66
N THR A 163 11.40 -16.58 8.75
CA THR A 163 10.67 -16.15 9.95
C THR A 163 9.17 -16.43 9.85
N ASN A 164 8.49 -16.55 10.99
CA ASN A 164 7.02 -16.70 11.05
C ASN A 164 6.32 -15.47 10.47
N ALA A 165 5.40 -15.68 9.52
CA ALA A 165 4.66 -14.64 8.83
C ALA A 165 3.26 -14.37 9.38
N CYS A 166 2.71 -15.20 10.26
CA CYS A 166 1.35 -15.05 10.79
C CYS A 166 1.10 -13.71 11.50
N GLY A 167 2.14 -13.14 12.14
CA GLY A 167 2.05 -11.82 12.77
C GLY A 167 1.93 -10.65 11.78
N GLN A 168 2.18 -10.90 10.49
CA GLN A 168 2.21 -9.92 9.40
C GLN A 168 0.94 -9.96 8.55
N ILE A 169 -0.05 -10.79 8.91
CA ILE A 169 -1.28 -10.97 8.14
C ILE A 169 -2.42 -10.14 8.74
N PHE A 170 -3.20 -9.54 7.84
CA PHE A 170 -4.34 -8.69 8.13
C PHE A 170 -5.53 -9.11 7.26
N ASN A 171 -6.74 -8.91 7.78
CA ASN A 171 -7.94 -8.95 6.97
C ASN A 171 -7.97 -7.74 6.02
N THR A 172 -8.81 -7.79 4.99
CA THR A 172 -8.96 -6.70 4.01
C THR A 172 -9.52 -5.41 4.61
N ASP A 173 -10.19 -5.49 5.77
CA ASP A 173 -10.64 -4.34 6.56
C ASP A 173 -9.53 -3.69 7.40
N GLY A 174 -8.31 -4.24 7.38
CA GLY A 174 -7.15 -3.75 8.12
C GLY A 174 -7.00 -4.30 9.54
N SER A 175 -7.92 -5.15 10.03
CA SER A 175 -7.77 -5.83 11.32
C SER A 175 -6.74 -6.96 11.25
N LYS A 176 -6.16 -7.35 12.39
CA LYS A 176 -5.18 -8.45 12.45
C LYS A 176 -5.85 -9.79 12.16
N ALA A 177 -5.22 -10.60 11.31
CA ALA A 177 -5.66 -11.95 10.96
C ALA A 177 -4.58 -12.98 11.36
N PRO A 178 -4.46 -13.32 12.66
CA PRO A 178 -3.51 -14.35 13.07
C PRO A 178 -3.90 -15.69 12.46
N CYS A 179 -2.91 -16.53 12.17
CA CYS A 179 -3.17 -17.91 11.76
C CYS A 179 -3.98 -18.67 12.83
N PRO A 180 -4.81 -19.67 12.46
CA PRO A 180 -4.93 -20.24 11.12
C PRO A 180 -5.68 -19.33 10.13
N LEU A 181 -5.19 -19.30 8.89
CA LEU A 181 -5.89 -18.65 7.77
C LEU A 181 -6.84 -19.64 7.11
N LYS A 182 -7.97 -19.12 6.61
CA LYS A 182 -8.99 -19.93 5.94
C LYS A 182 -8.74 -19.95 4.43
N GLY A 183 -8.86 -21.13 3.81
CA GLY A 183 -8.82 -21.28 2.36
C GLY A 183 -9.92 -20.48 1.65
N GLY A 184 -9.60 -19.88 0.51
CA GLY A 184 -10.50 -19.06 -0.31
C GLY A 184 -10.77 -17.65 0.23
N THR A 185 -10.16 -17.26 1.36
CA THR A 185 -10.30 -15.92 1.94
C THR A 185 -9.12 -15.04 1.53
N GLU A 186 -9.38 -13.85 0.99
CA GLU A 186 -8.34 -12.86 0.69
C GLU A 186 -7.79 -12.22 1.98
N TYR A 187 -6.47 -12.11 2.06
CA TYR A 187 -5.74 -11.47 3.15
C TYR A 187 -4.74 -10.44 2.61
N VAL A 188 -4.30 -9.54 3.51
CA VAL A 188 -3.24 -8.57 3.25
C VAL A 188 -2.03 -8.91 4.09
N TYR A 189 -0.90 -9.14 3.46
CA TYR A 189 0.41 -9.22 4.10
C TYR A 189 0.99 -7.81 4.24
N LYS A 190 1.52 -7.47 5.42
CA LYS A 190 2.30 -6.24 5.64
C LYS A 190 3.52 -6.53 6.49
N ASN A 191 4.71 -6.18 5.99
CA ASN A 191 5.94 -6.31 6.76
C ASN A 191 6.89 -5.14 6.51
N LYS A 192 7.80 -4.93 7.46
CA LYS A 192 8.88 -3.96 7.33
C LYS A 192 10.21 -4.61 7.71
N PHE A 193 11.27 -4.24 7.03
CA PHE A 193 12.60 -4.81 7.27
C PHE A 193 13.71 -3.92 6.74
N ASP A 194 14.92 -4.12 7.27
CA ASP A 194 16.06 -3.27 6.97
C ASP A 194 16.91 -3.83 5.84
N ILE A 195 17.33 -2.94 4.93
CA ILE A 195 18.38 -3.21 3.96
C ILE A 195 19.72 -2.93 4.65
N LEU A 196 20.34 -3.98 5.16
CA LEU A 196 21.52 -3.87 6.00
C LEU A 196 22.77 -3.43 5.23
N ASP A 197 23.69 -2.79 5.94
CA ASP A 197 24.96 -2.32 5.37
C ASP A 197 25.89 -3.47 4.96
N ILE A 198 25.64 -4.71 5.40
CA ILE A 198 26.43 -5.86 4.96
C ILE A 198 26.07 -6.30 3.53
N TYR A 199 24.92 -5.89 2.99
CA TYR A 199 24.47 -6.33 1.68
C TYR A 199 25.30 -5.68 0.55
N PRO A 200 25.82 -6.45 -0.41
CA PRO A 200 26.65 -5.93 -1.48
C PRO A 200 25.85 -5.05 -2.45
N LYS A 201 26.49 -4.04 -3.03
CA LYS A 201 25.87 -3.16 -4.03
C LYS A 201 25.82 -3.87 -5.38
N VAL A 202 24.71 -4.55 -5.67
CA VAL A 202 24.57 -5.39 -6.87
C VAL A 202 23.13 -5.41 -7.38
N LYS A 203 22.94 -5.79 -8.65
CA LYS A 203 21.62 -6.14 -9.19
C LYS A 203 21.22 -7.51 -8.67
N VAL A 204 19.98 -7.67 -8.25
CA VAL A 204 19.43 -8.91 -7.72
C VAL A 204 18.00 -9.10 -8.21
N ASN A 205 17.56 -10.35 -8.26
CA ASN A 205 16.13 -10.68 -8.28
C ASN A 205 15.78 -11.14 -6.87
N VAL A 206 14.99 -10.34 -6.16
CA VAL A 206 14.52 -10.67 -4.82
C VAL A 206 13.37 -11.65 -4.96
N HIS A 207 13.57 -12.86 -4.46
CA HIS A 207 12.54 -13.87 -4.32
C HIS A 207 11.74 -13.60 -3.05
N TRP A 208 10.41 -13.62 -3.17
CA TRP A 208 9.50 -13.57 -2.04
C TRP A 208 8.51 -14.73 -2.15
N ALA A 209 8.37 -15.51 -1.09
CA ALA A 209 7.30 -16.48 -0.96
C ALA A 209 6.73 -16.54 0.45
N LEU A 210 5.45 -16.88 0.53
CA LEU A 210 4.78 -17.30 1.75
C LEU A 210 4.60 -18.81 1.71
N VAL A 211 5.19 -19.50 2.68
CA VAL A 211 5.32 -20.96 2.68
C VAL A 211 4.60 -21.55 3.88
N THR A 212 3.83 -22.61 3.68
CA THR A 212 3.17 -23.37 4.74
C THR A 212 4.16 -24.27 5.49
N GLN A 213 3.73 -24.89 6.58
CA GLN A 213 4.49 -25.95 7.28
C GLN A 213 4.85 -27.15 6.40
N ASP A 214 4.05 -27.43 5.36
CA ASP A 214 4.22 -28.56 4.45
C ASP A 214 5.13 -28.21 3.26
N ASN A 215 5.80 -27.05 3.31
CA ASN A 215 6.60 -26.46 2.24
C ASN A 215 5.82 -26.14 0.96
N GLU A 216 4.48 -26.02 1.04
CA GLU A 216 3.66 -25.51 -0.06
C GLU A 216 3.76 -23.98 -0.11
N ARG A 217 3.98 -23.41 -1.30
CA ARG A 217 3.96 -21.95 -1.51
C ARG A 217 2.53 -21.48 -1.73
N VAL A 218 2.06 -20.59 -0.86
CA VAL A 218 0.76 -19.94 -0.95
C VAL A 218 0.82 -18.73 -1.89
N LEU A 219 1.95 -18.04 -1.91
CA LEU A 219 2.25 -16.92 -2.79
C LEU A 219 3.74 -16.99 -3.14
N CYS A 220 4.10 -16.62 -4.35
CA CYS A 220 5.49 -16.56 -4.75
C CYS A 220 5.73 -15.57 -5.91
N PHE A 221 6.69 -14.66 -5.77
CA PHE A 221 7.05 -13.72 -6.83
C PHE A 221 8.51 -13.25 -6.75
N ASN A 222 9.04 -12.78 -7.88
CA ASN A 222 10.37 -12.19 -8.00
C ASN A 222 10.27 -10.70 -8.30
N VAL A 223 11.09 -9.91 -7.61
CA VAL A 223 11.19 -8.46 -7.82
C VAL A 223 12.59 -8.12 -8.31
N PRO A 224 12.73 -7.61 -9.56
CA PRO A 224 13.99 -7.04 -10.02
C PRO A 224 14.38 -5.87 -9.12
N ALA A 225 15.62 -5.87 -8.63
CA ALA A 225 16.10 -4.84 -7.71
C ALA A 225 17.59 -4.54 -7.89
N ARG A 226 18.02 -3.42 -7.32
CA ARG A 226 19.42 -3.03 -7.18
C ARG A 226 19.67 -2.54 -5.77
N ILE A 227 20.60 -3.19 -5.07
CA ILE A 227 21.07 -2.74 -3.76
C ILE A 227 22.05 -1.58 -3.99
N VAL A 228 21.79 -0.45 -3.35
CA VAL A 228 22.56 0.79 -3.49
C VAL A 228 23.05 1.30 -2.12
N GLY A 229 24.02 2.22 -2.14
CA GLY A 229 24.58 2.84 -0.93
C GLY A 229 23.73 3.95 -0.37
#